data_AF-A0A8S0VSE5-F1
#
_entry.id   AF-A0A8S0VSE5-F1
#
_cell.length_a   1.000
_cell.length_b   1.000
_cell.length_c   1.000
_cell.angle_alpha   90.00
_cell.angle_beta   90.00
_cell.angle_gamma   90.00
#
_symmetry.space_group_name_H-M   'P 1'
#
loop_
_entity.id
_entity.type
_entity.pdbx_description
1 polymer ?
#
loop_
_entity_poly.entity_id
_entity_poly.type
_entity_poly.pdbx_seq_one_letter_code
_entity_poly.pdbx_strand_id
1 'polypeptide(L)'
;MDLAQYIHIHTEAAASRYVGAAGLLSLVYDHLLTIDDEIEYVWKARWTVPKFLFLLTRYSVPLVLVLHTLQLGGMHDLSADTLCVILLIYEIGVFHTVFLLYSCQVWFLIAVCLGIVSTGTGNFLVLARLWVVWGRNRCRILFTMGLFVFAQFGTLVCAIVVLVKTSPSMTFERDLRLCKIQRRSILGALYAPAVVFDGMALVAICWNALSQPRVKQRALLEYLRGDHFVFILLLFLMRLTNFATTLFGPLNIVFLGVCFIWSITTTTVSRLILDLRKNPVARPVVVDDVNDTSYLKL
;
A
#
# COMPACT_ATOMS: atom_id res chain seq x y z
N MET A 1 -10.02 33.96 -16.73
CA MET A 1 -9.62 32.58 -17.08
C MET A 1 -10.09 32.36 -18.49
N ASP A 2 -9.16 32.08 -19.41
CA ASP A 2 -9.49 31.94 -20.82
C ASP A 2 -10.17 30.59 -21.07
N LEU A 3 -11.00 30.51 -22.11
CA LEU A 3 -11.78 29.30 -22.43
C LEU A 3 -10.89 28.05 -22.58
N ALA A 4 -9.69 28.21 -23.16
CA ALA A 4 -8.73 27.12 -23.30
C ALA A 4 -8.22 26.60 -21.94
N GLN A 5 -7.93 27.51 -21.01
CA GLN A 5 -7.49 27.15 -19.66
C GLN A 5 -8.61 26.47 -18.86
N TYR A 6 -9.84 26.92 -19.05
CA TYR A 6 -11.02 26.30 -18.44
C TYR A 6 -11.20 24.86 -18.93
N ILE A 7 -11.18 24.62 -20.25
CA ILE A 7 -11.31 23.28 -20.84
C ILE A 7 -10.21 22.36 -20.30
N HIS A 8 -8.97 22.83 -20.26
CA HIS A 8 -7.83 22.05 -19.77
C HIS A 8 -8.05 21.55 -18.33
N ILE A 9 -8.40 22.44 -17.40
CA ILE A 9 -8.63 22.09 -16.00
C ILE A 9 -9.75 21.06 -15.84
N HIS A 10 -10.85 21.20 -16.60
CA HIS A 10 -11.96 20.25 -16.57
C HIS A 10 -11.57 18.88 -17.12
N THR A 11 -10.78 18.82 -18.19
CA THR A 11 -10.29 17.55 -18.74
C THR A 11 -9.36 16.82 -17.77
N GLU A 12 -8.47 17.54 -17.08
CA GLU A 12 -7.57 16.97 -16.08
C GLU A 12 -8.32 16.44 -14.85
N ALA A 13 -9.35 17.16 -14.40
CA ALA A 13 -10.23 16.72 -13.32
C ALA A 13 -10.99 15.44 -13.72
N ALA A 14 -11.52 15.39 -14.95
CA ALA A 14 -12.19 14.21 -15.47
C ALA A 14 -11.25 13.00 -15.56
N ALA A 15 -10.02 13.20 -16.07
CA ALA A 15 -9.01 12.14 -16.11
C ALA A 15 -8.72 11.57 -14.73
N SER A 16 -8.59 12.44 -13.71
CA SER A 16 -8.37 12.03 -12.32
C SER A 16 -9.51 11.18 -11.77
N ARG A 17 -10.76 11.54 -12.09
CA ARG A 17 -11.97 10.77 -11.70
C ARG A 17 -11.96 9.38 -12.34
N TYR A 18 -11.75 9.28 -13.65
CA TYR A 18 -11.79 8.00 -14.36
C TYR A 18 -10.66 7.06 -13.94
N VAL A 19 -9.44 7.58 -13.78
CA VAL A 19 -8.29 6.76 -13.34
C VAL A 19 -8.45 6.32 -11.88
N GLY A 20 -8.94 7.21 -11.01
CA GLY A 20 -9.29 6.84 -9.63
C GLY A 20 -10.34 5.73 -9.58
N ALA A 21 -11.42 5.87 -10.37
CA ALA A 21 -12.47 4.86 -10.48
C ALA A 21 -11.94 3.54 -11.06
N ALA A 22 -11.08 3.57 -12.07
CA ALA A 22 -10.47 2.37 -12.65
C ALA A 22 -9.58 1.63 -11.63
N GLY A 23 -8.81 2.36 -10.83
CA GLY A 23 -8.03 1.80 -9.73
C GLY A 23 -8.92 1.14 -8.67
N LEU A 24 -9.98 1.83 -8.25
CA LEU A 24 -10.97 1.31 -7.31
C LEU A 24 -11.66 0.06 -7.83
N LEU A 25 -12.15 0.07 -9.08
CA LEU A 25 -12.79 -1.08 -9.70
C LEU A 25 -11.84 -2.28 -9.77
N SER A 26 -10.57 -2.05 -10.11
CA SER A 26 -9.55 -3.10 -10.14
C SER A 26 -9.33 -3.71 -8.75
N LEU A 27 -9.29 -2.87 -7.70
CA LEU A 27 -9.14 -3.32 -6.31
C LEU A 27 -10.36 -4.09 -5.82
N VAL A 28 -11.57 -3.61 -6.10
CA VAL A 28 -12.82 -4.30 -5.73
C VAL A 28 -12.95 -5.62 -6.48
N TYR A 29 -12.66 -5.62 -7.77
CA TYR A 29 -12.66 -6.83 -8.59
C TYR A 29 -11.69 -7.88 -8.05
N ASP A 30 -10.46 -7.47 -7.72
CA ASP A 30 -9.50 -8.34 -7.05
C ASP A 30 -10.02 -8.86 -5.70
N HIS A 31 -10.70 -8.00 -4.95
CA HIS A 31 -11.27 -8.36 -3.66
C HIS A 31 -12.28 -9.50 -3.77
N LEU A 32 -13.18 -9.39 -4.74
CA LEU A 32 -14.22 -10.39 -5.00
C LEU A 32 -13.61 -11.71 -5.49
N LEU A 33 -12.57 -11.64 -6.35
CA LEU A 33 -11.93 -12.84 -6.87
C LEU A 33 -11.20 -13.67 -5.81
N THR A 34 -10.67 -13.03 -4.77
CA THR A 34 -9.83 -13.73 -3.78
C THR A 34 -10.50 -13.88 -2.42
N ILE A 35 -11.80 -13.61 -2.29
CA ILE A 35 -12.51 -13.69 -1.01
C ILE A 35 -12.57 -15.13 -0.48
N ASP A 36 -12.72 -16.12 -1.36
CA ASP A 36 -12.76 -17.53 -0.98
C ASP A 36 -11.41 -17.99 -0.40
N ASP A 37 -10.32 -17.65 -1.07
CA ASP A 37 -8.95 -17.87 -0.58
C ASP A 37 -8.72 -17.10 0.74
N GLU A 38 -9.26 -15.89 0.89
CA GLU A 38 -9.14 -15.11 2.12
C GLU A 38 -9.83 -15.82 3.30
N ILE A 39 -11.07 -16.29 3.11
CA ILE A 39 -11.83 -17.01 4.13
C ILE A 39 -11.08 -18.27 4.58
N GLU A 40 -10.56 -19.02 3.62
CA GLU A 40 -9.84 -20.27 3.90
C GLU A 40 -8.52 -20.02 4.64
N TYR A 41 -7.67 -19.12 4.13
CA TYR A 41 -6.28 -19.01 4.56
C TYR A 41 -6.03 -17.93 5.64
N VAL A 42 -6.91 -16.94 5.75
CA VAL A 42 -6.75 -15.80 6.67
C VAL A 42 -7.79 -15.85 7.79
N TRP A 43 -9.08 -15.97 7.48
CA TRP A 43 -10.13 -15.89 8.49
C TRP A 43 -10.06 -17.04 9.49
N LYS A 44 -9.89 -18.27 9.00
CA LYS A 44 -9.73 -19.48 9.84
C LYS A 44 -8.42 -19.51 10.63
N ALA A 45 -7.40 -18.75 10.22
CA ALA A 45 -6.10 -18.74 10.90
C ALA A 45 -6.15 -18.03 12.26
N ARG A 46 -5.25 -18.39 13.17
CA ARG A 46 -5.12 -17.75 14.50
C ARG A 46 -4.84 -16.24 14.38
N TRP A 47 -5.34 -15.48 15.34
CA TRP A 47 -5.07 -14.04 15.43
C TRP A 47 -3.59 -13.78 15.70
N THR A 48 -2.97 -13.02 14.80
CA THR A 48 -1.58 -12.59 14.84
C THR A 48 -1.51 -11.16 14.33
N VAL A 49 -0.46 -10.41 14.70
CA VAL A 49 -0.27 -9.02 14.23
C VAL A 49 -0.32 -8.92 12.70
N PRO A 50 0.33 -9.81 11.91
CA PRO A 50 0.22 -9.76 10.45
C PRO A 50 -1.20 -10.00 9.92
N LYS A 51 -2.01 -10.85 10.58
CA LYS A 51 -3.44 -11.04 10.22
C LYS A 51 -4.21 -9.74 10.44
N PHE A 52 -4.02 -9.10 11.59
CA PHE A 52 -4.70 -7.84 11.91
C PHE A 52 -4.32 -6.73 10.92
N LEU A 53 -3.03 -6.52 10.66
CA LEU A 53 -2.55 -5.51 9.72
C LEU A 53 -3.02 -5.76 8.28
N PHE A 54 -3.06 -7.03 7.87
CA PHE A 54 -3.63 -7.43 6.59
C PHE A 54 -5.10 -7.06 6.51
N LEU A 55 -5.94 -7.52 7.44
CA LEU A 55 -7.38 -7.23 7.42
C LEU A 55 -7.65 -5.72 7.52
N LEU A 56 -6.91 -5.01 8.37
CA LEU A 56 -7.03 -3.56 8.48
C LEU A 56 -6.78 -2.89 7.13
N THR A 57 -5.66 -3.18 6.46
CA THR A 57 -5.32 -2.59 5.16
C THR A 57 -6.30 -3.03 4.07
N ARG A 58 -6.64 -4.33 4.06
CA ARG A 58 -7.49 -4.99 3.07
C ARG A 58 -8.88 -4.38 3.02
N TYR A 59 -9.50 -4.06 4.17
CA TYR A 59 -10.86 -3.49 4.22
C TYR A 59 -10.89 -1.95 4.32
N SER A 60 -9.93 -1.32 5.00
CA SER A 60 -9.93 0.15 5.15
C SER A 60 -9.54 0.89 3.87
N VAL A 61 -8.63 0.35 3.07
CA VAL A 61 -8.16 1.01 1.83
C VAL A 61 -9.27 1.09 0.78
N PRO A 62 -10.00 0.00 0.43
CA PRO A 62 -11.14 0.11 -0.46
C PRO A 62 -12.18 1.10 0.04
N LEU A 63 -12.51 1.08 1.34
CA LEU A 63 -13.47 2.01 1.94
C LEU A 63 -13.06 3.48 1.71
N VAL A 64 -11.80 3.81 1.97
CA VAL A 64 -11.29 5.18 1.75
C VAL A 64 -11.23 5.54 0.27
N LEU A 65 -10.88 4.62 -0.61
CA LEU A 65 -10.87 4.87 -2.05
C LEU A 65 -12.28 5.05 -2.63
N VAL A 66 -13.29 4.32 -2.10
CA VAL A 66 -14.71 4.56 -2.42
C VAL A 66 -15.09 5.98 -2.02
N LEU A 67 -14.84 6.36 -0.76
CA LEU A 67 -15.21 7.67 -0.24
C LEU A 67 -14.51 8.82 -1.00
N HIS A 68 -13.23 8.63 -1.33
CA HIS A 68 -12.47 9.57 -2.16
C HIS A 68 -13.03 9.66 -3.59
N THR A 69 -13.44 8.54 -4.18
CA THR A 69 -14.05 8.53 -5.53
C THR A 69 -15.43 9.21 -5.53
N LEU A 70 -16.23 9.00 -4.49
CA LEU A 70 -17.53 9.67 -4.30
C LEU A 70 -17.34 11.19 -4.18
N GLN A 71 -16.33 11.62 -3.43
CA GLN A 71 -15.97 13.03 -3.28
C GLN A 71 -15.51 13.63 -4.61
N LEU A 72 -14.64 12.95 -5.36
CA LEU A 72 -14.19 13.40 -6.68
C LEU A 72 -15.30 13.41 -7.73
N GLY A 73 -16.28 12.49 -7.63
CA GLY A 73 -17.39 12.35 -8.57
C GLY A 73 -18.42 13.49 -8.52
N GLY A 74 -18.29 14.42 -7.57
CA GLY A 74 -19.21 15.55 -7.44
C GLY A 74 -20.64 15.15 -7.06
N MET A 75 -20.84 13.94 -6.53
CA MET A 75 -22.13 13.41 -6.08
C MET A 75 -22.55 13.99 -4.71
N HIS A 76 -22.39 15.30 -4.53
CA HIS A 76 -23.02 16.02 -3.42
C HIS A 76 -24.51 16.34 -3.68
N ASP A 77 -24.99 16.08 -4.91
CA ASP A 77 -26.42 16.18 -5.27
C ASP A 77 -27.19 14.88 -5.00
N LEU A 78 -26.53 13.80 -4.52
CA LEU A 78 -27.25 12.81 -3.74
C LEU A 78 -27.64 13.57 -2.48
N SER A 79 -28.89 14.03 -2.45
CA SER A 79 -29.43 14.85 -1.35
C SER A 79 -28.91 14.31 -0.04
N ALA A 80 -28.58 15.21 0.90
CA ALA A 80 -28.26 14.82 2.27
C ALA A 80 -29.21 13.74 2.79
N ASP A 81 -30.46 13.73 2.31
CA ASP A 81 -31.51 12.74 2.54
C ASP A 81 -31.18 11.31 2.07
N THR A 82 -30.56 11.09 0.90
CA THR A 82 -30.33 9.73 0.36
C THR A 82 -29.15 9.01 1.05
N LEU A 83 -28.07 9.74 1.34
CA LEU A 83 -26.97 9.22 2.17
C LEU A 83 -27.39 9.07 3.64
N CYS A 84 -28.30 9.94 4.12
CA CYS A 84 -28.95 9.76 5.43
C CYS A 84 -29.70 8.42 5.46
N VAL A 85 -30.50 8.10 4.43
CA VAL A 85 -31.27 6.83 4.37
C VAL A 85 -30.39 5.57 4.39
N ILE A 86 -29.24 5.57 3.72
CA ILE A 86 -28.30 4.42 3.75
C ILE A 86 -27.63 4.27 5.14
N LEU A 87 -27.45 5.38 5.86
CA LEU A 87 -26.76 5.42 7.17
C LEU A 87 -27.70 5.47 8.38
N LEU A 88 -29.02 5.55 8.18
CA LEU A 88 -30.09 5.53 9.21
C LEU A 88 -30.15 4.22 10.03
N ILE A 89 -29.31 3.22 9.74
CA ILE A 89 -29.27 1.98 10.53
C ILE A 89 -28.48 2.16 11.85
N TYR A 90 -27.68 3.22 12.00
CA TYR A 90 -26.91 3.50 13.22
C TYR A 90 -27.10 4.97 13.66
N GLU A 91 -28.07 5.20 14.55
CA GLU A 91 -28.52 6.49 15.15
C GLU A 91 -27.42 7.40 15.77
N ILE A 92 -26.13 7.06 15.71
CA ILE A 92 -25.02 7.84 16.29
C ILE A 92 -24.10 8.45 15.19
N GLY A 93 -24.28 8.12 13.91
CA GLY A 93 -23.29 8.41 12.86
C GLY A 93 -23.52 9.64 11.96
N VAL A 94 -24.72 10.22 11.89
CA VAL A 94 -25.10 11.05 10.72
C VAL A 94 -24.34 12.38 10.64
N PHE A 95 -24.26 13.15 11.73
CA PHE A 95 -23.59 14.46 11.73
C PHE A 95 -22.07 14.35 11.53
N HIS A 96 -21.45 13.35 12.15
CA HIS A 96 -20.01 13.13 12.07
C HIS A 96 -19.60 12.67 10.67
N THR A 97 -20.37 11.77 10.04
CA THR A 97 -20.04 11.23 8.71
C THR A 97 -20.21 12.28 7.61
N VAL A 98 -21.22 13.14 7.72
CA VAL A 98 -21.42 14.27 6.80
C VAL A 98 -20.29 15.30 6.95
N PHE A 99 -19.95 15.70 8.18
CA PHE A 99 -18.83 16.62 8.44
C PHE A 99 -17.47 16.06 7.96
N LEU A 100 -17.26 14.75 8.12
CA LEU A 100 -16.10 14.03 7.58
C LEU A 100 -16.06 14.10 6.05
N LEU A 101 -17.20 13.97 5.36
CA LEU A 101 -17.28 14.08 3.90
C LEU A 101 -16.93 15.47 3.36
N TYR A 102 -17.36 16.53 4.03
CA TYR A 102 -17.19 17.92 3.57
C TYR A 102 -15.82 18.54 3.88
N SER A 103 -15.07 18.03 4.87
CA SER A 103 -13.78 18.62 5.27
C SER A 103 -12.60 17.99 4.53
N CYS A 104 -12.08 18.69 3.51
CA CYS A 104 -10.86 18.30 2.77
C CYS A 104 -9.67 17.98 3.70
N GLN A 105 -9.56 18.70 4.81
CA GLN A 105 -8.47 18.56 5.77
C GLN A 105 -8.56 17.24 6.54
N VAL A 106 -9.77 16.86 6.96
CA VAL A 106 -9.97 15.61 7.69
C VAL A 106 -9.77 14.41 6.77
N TRP A 107 -10.25 14.50 5.53
CA TRP A 107 -9.97 13.48 4.51
C TRP A 107 -8.48 13.29 4.26
N PHE A 108 -7.76 14.39 4.09
CA PHE A 108 -6.32 14.32 3.89
C PHE A 108 -5.60 13.68 5.07
N LEU A 109 -6.01 13.99 6.30
CA LEU A 109 -5.50 13.35 7.50
C LEU A 109 -5.75 11.83 7.49
N ILE A 110 -6.99 11.40 7.23
CA ILE A 110 -7.37 9.98 7.16
C ILE A 110 -6.55 9.26 6.08
N ALA A 111 -6.45 9.85 4.89
CA ALA A 111 -5.71 9.27 3.77
C ALA A 111 -4.21 9.11 4.09
N VAL A 112 -3.58 10.12 4.71
CA VAL A 112 -2.17 10.03 5.13
C VAL A 112 -1.98 8.96 6.20
N CYS A 113 -2.82 8.93 7.23
CA CYS A 113 -2.72 7.94 8.31
C CYS A 113 -2.85 6.50 7.78
N LEU A 114 -3.85 6.23 6.94
CA LEU A 114 -4.01 4.90 6.34
C LEU A 114 -2.92 4.58 5.32
N GLY A 115 -2.43 5.59 4.59
CA GLY A 115 -1.27 5.46 3.72
C GLY A 115 -0.02 4.99 4.47
N ILE A 116 0.23 5.50 5.68
CA ILE A 116 1.34 5.07 6.55
C ILE A 116 1.15 3.60 6.94
N VAL A 117 -0.03 3.21 7.41
CA VAL A 117 -0.33 1.82 7.82
C VAL A 117 -0.18 0.85 6.65
N SER A 118 -0.75 1.20 5.49
CA SER A 118 -0.67 0.42 4.26
C SER A 118 0.78 0.27 3.77
N THR A 119 1.54 1.37 3.80
CA THR A 119 2.94 1.37 3.38
C THR A 119 3.81 0.56 4.33
N GLY A 120 3.63 0.72 5.64
CA GLY A 120 4.32 -0.03 6.67
C GLY A 120 4.05 -1.53 6.57
N THR A 121 2.81 -1.92 6.29
CA THR A 121 2.44 -3.32 6.03
C THR A 121 3.20 -3.87 4.82
N GLY A 122 3.26 -3.12 3.71
CA GLY A 122 4.06 -3.50 2.54
C GLY A 122 5.55 -3.66 2.84
N ASN A 123 6.17 -2.71 3.54
CA ASN A 123 7.60 -2.74 3.91
C ASN A 123 7.91 -3.95 4.81
N PHE A 124 7.02 -4.25 5.76
CA PHE A 124 7.18 -5.39 6.65
C PHE A 124 7.15 -6.73 5.90
N LEU A 125 6.34 -6.84 4.84
CA LEU A 125 6.28 -8.06 4.03
C LEU A 125 7.56 -8.29 3.24
N VAL A 126 8.14 -7.23 2.67
CA VAL A 126 9.43 -7.30 1.97
C VAL A 126 10.53 -7.80 2.92
N LEU A 127 10.54 -7.34 4.17
CA LEU A 127 11.45 -7.85 5.21
C LEU A 127 11.20 -9.30 5.56
N ALA A 128 9.94 -9.67 5.80
CA ALA A 128 9.58 -11.04 6.14
C ALA A 128 10.09 -12.01 5.06
N ARG A 129 10.03 -11.60 3.80
CA ARG A 129 10.59 -12.33 2.65
C ARG A 129 12.12 -12.39 2.67
N LEU A 130 12.78 -11.26 2.89
CA LEU A 130 14.23 -11.20 3.03
C LEU A 130 14.75 -12.14 4.14
N TRP A 131 14.03 -12.24 5.26
CA TRP A 131 14.40 -13.11 6.39
C TRP A 131 14.30 -14.60 6.07
N VAL A 132 13.32 -15.01 5.25
CA VAL A 132 13.22 -16.39 4.75
C VAL A 132 14.45 -16.72 3.90
N VAL A 133 14.79 -15.82 2.97
CA VAL A 133 15.93 -15.99 2.06
C VAL A 133 17.28 -16.05 2.80
N TRP A 134 17.43 -15.30 3.90
CA TRP A 134 18.65 -15.26 4.70
C TRP A 134 18.76 -16.33 5.79
N GLY A 135 17.90 -17.35 5.76
CA GLY A 135 17.97 -18.48 6.70
C GLY A 135 17.70 -18.07 8.15
N ARG A 136 16.90 -17.02 8.37
CA ARG A 136 16.42 -16.58 9.69
C ARG A 136 17.51 -16.26 10.73
N ASN A 137 18.70 -15.84 10.27
CA ASN A 137 19.80 -15.43 11.14
C ASN A 137 19.44 -14.21 12.02
N ARG A 138 19.47 -14.40 13.36
CA ARG A 138 18.97 -13.40 14.34
C ARG A 138 19.63 -12.03 14.21
N CYS A 139 20.94 -11.95 14.00
CA CYS A 139 21.64 -10.66 13.88
C CYS A 139 21.19 -9.87 12.64
N ARG A 140 21.00 -10.55 11.50
CA ARG A 140 20.53 -9.91 10.25
C ARG A 140 19.07 -9.47 10.37
N ILE A 141 18.24 -10.27 11.03
CA ILE A 141 16.86 -9.91 11.35
C ILE A 141 16.83 -8.66 12.23
N LEU A 142 17.59 -8.64 13.33
CA LEU A 142 17.60 -7.53 14.26
C LEU A 142 18.07 -6.23 13.59
N PHE A 143 19.14 -6.30 12.78
CA PHE A 143 19.65 -5.16 12.03
C PHE A 143 18.61 -4.61 11.04
N THR A 144 18.00 -5.48 10.22
CA THR A 144 17.00 -5.05 9.22
C THR A 144 15.69 -4.59 9.87
N MET A 145 15.33 -5.13 11.03
CA MET A 145 14.21 -4.63 11.84
C MET A 145 14.51 -3.23 12.41
N GLY A 146 15.74 -2.97 12.85
CA GLY A 146 16.17 -1.62 13.24
C GLY A 146 16.06 -0.62 12.09
N LEU A 147 16.51 -1.01 10.90
CA LEU A 147 16.38 -0.19 9.68
C LEU A 147 14.91 0.07 9.32
N PHE A 148 14.04 -0.93 9.47
CA PHE A 148 12.61 -0.76 9.27
C PHE A 148 11.99 0.26 10.22
N VAL A 149 12.28 0.14 11.52
CA VAL A 149 11.77 1.08 12.53
C VAL A 149 12.27 2.50 12.23
N PHE A 150 13.53 2.65 11.85
CA PHE A 150 14.09 3.94 11.42
C PHE A 150 13.35 4.51 10.19
N ALA A 151 13.10 3.69 9.16
CA ALA A 151 12.36 4.12 7.97
C ALA A 151 10.90 4.48 8.27
N GLN A 152 10.23 3.74 9.17
CA GLN A 152 8.87 4.06 9.62
C GLN A 152 8.83 5.36 10.43
N PHE A 153 9.82 5.57 11.30
CA PHE A 153 9.95 6.82 12.03
C PHE A 153 10.17 8.01 11.07
N GLY A 154 11.05 7.86 10.07
CA GLY A 154 11.23 8.86 9.02
C GLY A 154 9.93 9.15 8.26
N THR A 155 9.15 8.11 7.92
CA THR A 155 7.84 8.26 7.27
C THR A 155 6.86 9.06 8.14
N LEU A 156 6.82 8.77 9.44
CA LEU A 156 5.97 9.48 10.40
C LEU A 156 6.36 10.96 10.50
N VAL A 157 7.66 11.28 10.60
CA VAL A 157 8.15 12.66 10.65
C VAL A 157 7.78 13.40 9.36
N CYS A 158 8.04 12.80 8.19
CA CYS A 158 7.65 13.37 6.90
C CYS A 158 6.13 13.60 6.82
N ALA A 159 5.33 12.67 7.32
CA ALA A 159 3.87 12.79 7.33
C ALA A 159 3.39 13.94 8.20
N ILE A 160 3.93 14.11 9.41
CA ILE A 160 3.60 15.24 10.30
C ILE A 160 3.93 16.57 9.61
N VAL A 161 5.12 16.68 9.02
CA VAL A 161 5.55 17.90 8.31
C VAL A 161 4.61 18.20 7.12
N VAL A 162 4.22 17.18 6.36
CA VAL A 162 3.30 17.32 5.23
C VAL A 162 1.90 17.71 5.68
N LEU A 163 1.38 17.09 6.75
CA LEU A 163 0.07 17.41 7.31
C LEU A 163 0.02 18.87 7.79
N VAL A 164 1.01 19.30 8.57
CA VAL A 164 1.06 20.68 9.10
C VAL A 164 1.20 21.73 7.99
N LYS A 165 2.03 21.47 6.97
CA LYS A 165 2.24 22.44 5.89
C LYS A 165 1.18 22.43 4.80
N THR A 166 0.59 21.27 4.51
CA THR A 166 -0.30 21.09 3.35
C THR A 166 -1.78 21.16 3.72
N SER A 167 -2.18 20.63 4.88
CA SER A 167 -3.58 20.65 5.35
C SER A 167 -4.23 22.04 5.30
N PRO A 168 -3.61 23.14 5.80
CA PRO A 168 -4.23 24.46 5.75
C PRO A 168 -4.37 25.03 4.32
N SER A 169 -3.66 24.46 3.34
CA SER A 169 -3.74 24.87 1.92
C SER A 169 -4.84 24.13 1.13
N MET A 170 -5.56 23.21 1.78
CA MET A 170 -6.65 22.47 1.14
C MET A 170 -7.96 23.24 1.23
N THR A 171 -8.55 23.53 0.07
CA THR A 171 -9.84 24.22 -0.04
C THR A 171 -10.75 23.45 -0.99
N PHE A 172 -12.05 23.45 -0.69
CA PHE A 172 -13.05 22.85 -1.56
C PHE A 172 -13.39 23.81 -2.70
N GLU A 173 -13.22 23.36 -3.94
CA GLU A 173 -13.57 24.13 -5.13
C GLU A 173 -14.97 23.74 -5.60
N ARG A 174 -15.87 24.72 -5.74
CA ARG A 174 -17.28 24.48 -6.04
C ARG A 174 -17.51 24.11 -7.50
N ASP A 175 -16.78 24.75 -8.42
CA ASP A 175 -16.96 24.55 -9.87
C ASP A 175 -16.53 23.15 -10.33
N LEU A 176 -15.46 22.63 -9.72
CA LEU A 176 -14.91 21.30 -9.99
C LEU A 176 -15.43 20.24 -9.02
N ARG A 177 -16.16 20.65 -7.98
CA ARG A 177 -16.68 19.80 -6.89
C ARG A 177 -15.61 18.86 -6.31
N LEU A 178 -14.42 19.38 -6.04
CA LEU A 178 -13.28 18.60 -5.55
C LEU A 178 -12.42 19.42 -4.58
N CYS A 179 -11.65 18.72 -3.76
CA CYS A 179 -10.63 19.34 -2.91
C CYS A 179 -9.39 19.67 -3.74
N LYS A 180 -9.03 20.95 -3.79
CA LYS A 180 -7.79 21.39 -4.44
C LYS A 180 -6.77 21.84 -3.41
N ILE A 181 -5.50 21.63 -3.72
CA ILE A 181 -4.38 22.21 -2.97
C ILE A 181 -4.02 23.54 -3.62
N GLN A 182 -4.07 24.63 -2.87
CA GLN A 182 -3.81 25.98 -3.39
C GLN A 182 -2.31 26.28 -3.58
N ARG A 183 -1.43 25.67 -2.77
CA ARG A 183 0.02 25.90 -2.79
C ARG A 183 0.78 24.63 -3.14
N ARG A 184 1.95 24.77 -3.76
CA ARG A 184 2.83 23.64 -4.05
C ARG A 184 3.17 22.90 -2.75
N SER A 185 2.78 21.64 -2.68
CA SER A 185 2.93 20.79 -1.50
C SER A 185 4.15 19.87 -1.63
N ILE A 186 4.79 19.57 -0.51
CA ILE A 186 5.91 18.62 -0.40
C ILE A 186 5.42 17.17 -0.24
N LEU A 187 4.38 16.77 -1.00
CA LEU A 187 3.77 15.43 -0.90
C LEU A 187 4.78 14.32 -1.18
N GLY A 188 5.76 14.55 -2.05
CA GLY A 188 6.80 13.57 -2.36
C GLY A 188 7.64 13.13 -1.15
N ALA A 189 7.73 13.96 -0.10
CA ALA A 189 8.43 13.59 1.13
C ALA A 189 7.81 12.37 1.83
N LEU A 190 6.52 12.09 1.64
CA LEU A 190 5.84 10.91 2.21
C LEU A 190 6.40 9.59 1.67
N TYR A 191 6.81 9.58 0.40
CA TYR A 191 7.19 8.34 -0.29
C TYR A 191 8.70 8.07 -0.23
N ALA A 192 9.52 9.09 0.03
CA ALA A 192 10.98 8.97 0.01
C ALA A 192 11.51 7.88 0.97
N PRO A 193 11.11 7.81 2.26
CA PRO A 193 11.64 6.80 3.17
C PRO A 193 11.29 5.36 2.73
N ALA A 194 10.07 5.16 2.20
CA ALA A 194 9.63 3.86 1.71
C ALA A 194 10.40 3.42 0.46
N VAL A 195 10.61 4.33 -0.50
CA VAL A 195 11.38 4.01 -1.73
C VAL A 195 12.83 3.69 -1.43
N VAL A 196 13.48 4.45 -0.53
CA VAL A 196 14.85 4.16 -0.10
C VAL A 196 14.92 2.78 0.56
N PHE A 197 13.98 2.50 1.47
CA PHE A 197 13.92 1.22 2.16
C PHE A 197 13.74 0.03 1.21
N ASP A 198 12.78 0.13 0.29
CA ASP A 198 12.52 -0.93 -0.70
C ASP A 198 13.70 -1.11 -1.66
N GLY A 199 14.33 -0.02 -2.09
CA GLY A 199 15.52 -0.06 -2.93
C GLY A 199 16.67 -0.79 -2.24
N MET A 200 16.93 -0.49 -0.96
CA MET A 200 17.91 -1.21 -0.15
C MET A 200 17.56 -2.70 -0.03
N ALA A 201 16.29 -3.04 0.19
CA ALA A 201 15.85 -4.43 0.29
C ALA A 201 16.00 -5.19 -1.04
N LEU A 202 15.66 -4.57 -2.17
CA LEU A 202 15.88 -5.15 -3.50
C LEU A 202 17.36 -5.41 -3.78
N VAL A 203 18.22 -4.43 -3.48
CA VAL A 203 19.68 -4.59 -3.62
C VAL A 203 20.16 -5.75 -2.74
N ALA A 204 19.67 -5.86 -1.50
CA ALA A 204 20.02 -6.95 -0.60
C ALA A 204 19.58 -8.33 -1.12
N ILE A 205 18.40 -8.43 -1.75
CA ILE A 205 17.90 -9.66 -2.39
C ILE A 205 18.81 -10.02 -3.57
N CYS A 206 19.07 -9.07 -4.47
CA CYS A 206 19.91 -9.27 -5.65
C CYS A 206 21.35 -9.66 -5.26
N TRP A 207 21.90 -8.99 -4.24
CA TRP A 207 23.23 -9.30 -3.72
C TRP A 207 23.31 -10.73 -3.18
N ASN A 208 22.31 -11.15 -2.41
CA ASN A 208 22.22 -12.51 -1.90
C ASN A 208 22.03 -13.53 -3.04
N ALA A 209 21.29 -13.18 -4.09
CA ALA A 209 21.13 -14.01 -5.28
C ALA A 209 22.46 -14.31 -5.98
N LEU A 210 23.31 -13.29 -6.12
CA LEU A 210 24.61 -13.39 -6.78
C LEU A 210 25.67 -14.08 -5.92
N SER A 211 25.54 -14.02 -4.59
CA SER A 211 26.56 -14.52 -3.66
C SER A 211 26.45 -16.01 -3.32
N GLN A 212 25.38 -16.71 -3.73
CA GLN A 212 25.16 -18.11 -3.34
C GLN A 212 25.87 -19.13 -4.26
N PRO A 213 26.45 -20.22 -3.71
CA PRO A 213 27.09 -21.27 -4.50
C PRO A 213 26.07 -22.05 -5.37
N ARG A 214 26.52 -22.51 -6.55
CA ARG A 214 25.71 -23.05 -7.67
C ARG A 214 24.65 -24.12 -7.30
N VAL A 215 24.86 -24.88 -6.22
CA VAL A 215 23.92 -25.92 -5.76
C VAL A 215 22.71 -25.30 -5.02
N LYS A 216 22.93 -24.32 -4.13
CA LYS A 216 21.85 -23.53 -3.50
C LYS A 216 21.23 -22.53 -4.48
N GLN A 217 21.98 -22.17 -5.51
CA GLN A 217 21.55 -21.27 -6.57
C GLN A 217 20.36 -21.82 -7.37
N ARG A 218 20.19 -23.15 -7.56
CA ARG A 218 19.02 -23.71 -8.28
C ARG A 218 17.70 -23.48 -7.54
N ALA A 219 17.66 -23.78 -6.23
CA ALA A 219 16.48 -23.52 -5.40
C ALA A 219 16.20 -22.02 -5.22
N LEU A 220 17.25 -21.21 -5.15
CA LEU A 220 17.13 -19.76 -5.13
C LEU A 220 16.70 -19.19 -6.49
N LEU A 221 17.14 -19.77 -7.60
CA LEU A 221 16.70 -19.39 -8.95
C LEU A 221 15.23 -19.74 -9.14
N GLU A 222 14.76 -20.91 -8.67
CA GLU A 222 13.34 -21.25 -8.70
C GLU A 222 12.51 -20.30 -7.84
N TYR A 223 13.02 -19.86 -6.69
CA TYR A 223 12.40 -18.82 -5.87
C TYR A 223 12.37 -17.44 -6.55
N LEU A 224 13.46 -17.04 -7.22
CA LEU A 224 13.58 -15.78 -7.99
C LEU A 224 12.78 -15.82 -9.30
N ARG A 225 12.61 -17.01 -9.88
CA ARG A 225 11.83 -17.30 -11.09
C ARG A 225 10.36 -17.49 -10.77
N GLY A 226 10.03 -17.75 -9.51
CA GLY A 226 8.67 -17.77 -8.99
C GLY A 226 8.09 -16.37 -8.89
N ASP A 227 6.75 -16.30 -8.83
CA ASP A 227 5.96 -15.07 -8.91
C ASP A 227 6.32 -14.04 -7.80
N HIS A 228 6.98 -14.46 -6.71
CA HIS A 228 7.27 -13.62 -5.53
C HIS A 228 8.24 -12.47 -5.80
N PHE A 229 9.29 -12.67 -6.61
CA PHE A 229 10.23 -11.58 -6.92
C PHE A 229 9.56 -10.50 -7.76
N VAL A 230 8.69 -10.90 -8.70
CA VAL A 230 7.92 -9.98 -9.54
C VAL A 230 7.03 -9.09 -8.69
N PHE A 231 6.36 -9.64 -7.67
CA PHE A 231 5.56 -8.83 -6.74
C PHE A 231 6.39 -7.78 -5.99
N ILE A 232 7.60 -8.12 -5.50
CA ILE A 232 8.47 -7.17 -4.79
C ILE A 232 8.99 -6.08 -5.74
N LEU A 233 9.41 -6.47 -6.94
CA LEU A 233 9.85 -5.53 -7.98
C LEU A 233 8.71 -4.58 -8.38
N LEU A 234 7.51 -5.11 -8.59
CA LEU A 234 6.33 -4.32 -8.93
C LEU A 234 5.99 -3.31 -7.83
N LEU A 235 6.04 -3.72 -6.55
CA LEU A 235 5.84 -2.82 -5.42
C LEU A 235 6.84 -1.66 -5.41
N PHE A 236 8.12 -1.96 -5.61
CA PHE A 236 9.15 -0.92 -5.68
C PHE A 236 8.93 0.03 -6.86
N LEU A 237 8.66 -0.49 -8.06
CA LEU A 237 8.43 0.33 -9.25
C LEU A 237 7.20 1.23 -9.09
N MET A 238 6.12 0.71 -8.50
CA MET A 238 4.91 1.49 -8.23
C MET A 238 5.19 2.61 -7.23
N ARG A 239 5.96 2.34 -6.17
CA ARG A 239 6.34 3.36 -5.17
C ARG A 239 7.33 4.39 -5.71
N LEU A 240 8.28 3.95 -6.54
CA LEU A 240 9.20 4.84 -7.25
C LEU A 240 8.44 5.75 -8.20
N THR A 241 7.46 5.22 -8.93
CA THR A 241 6.59 6.02 -9.81
C THR A 241 5.81 7.06 -9.00
N ASN A 242 5.29 6.69 -7.83
CA ASN A 242 4.58 7.62 -6.96
C ASN A 242 5.50 8.73 -6.43
N PHE A 243 6.72 8.37 -6.01
CA PHE A 243 7.72 9.35 -5.58
C PHE A 243 8.15 10.29 -6.72
N ALA A 244 8.42 9.75 -7.91
CA ALA A 244 8.82 10.54 -9.07
C ALA A 244 7.70 11.48 -9.53
N THR A 245 6.46 11.00 -9.62
CA THR A 245 5.29 11.82 -10.01
C THR A 245 5.03 12.93 -9.00
N THR A 246 5.18 12.67 -7.71
CA THR A 246 4.99 13.69 -6.65
C THR A 246 6.14 14.70 -6.55
N LEU A 247 7.34 14.36 -7.03
CA LEU A 247 8.49 15.25 -7.04
C LEU A 247 8.54 16.14 -8.29
N PHE A 248 8.29 15.55 -9.46
CA PHE A 248 8.47 16.21 -10.77
C PHE A 248 7.15 16.53 -11.48
N GLY A 249 6.07 15.83 -11.14
CA GLY A 249 4.79 15.95 -11.82
C GLY A 249 4.00 17.19 -11.41
N PRO A 250 3.15 17.70 -12.31
CA PRO A 250 2.16 18.72 -11.98
C PRO A 250 1.07 18.14 -11.05
N LEU A 251 0.43 19.00 -10.26
CA LEU A 251 -0.51 18.61 -9.19
C LEU A 251 -1.65 17.69 -9.66
N ASN A 252 -2.14 17.88 -10.87
CA ASN A 252 -3.17 17.04 -11.49
C ASN A 252 -2.73 15.59 -11.72
N ILE A 253 -1.49 15.36 -12.20
CA ILE A 253 -0.95 14.01 -12.39
C ILE A 253 -0.66 13.34 -11.04
N VAL A 254 -0.28 14.13 -10.03
CA VAL A 254 -0.05 13.62 -8.67
C VAL A 254 -1.31 12.99 -8.08
N PHE A 255 -2.45 13.69 -8.14
CA PHE A 255 -3.70 13.14 -7.61
C PHE A 255 -4.21 11.93 -8.41
N LEU A 256 -4.04 11.96 -9.74
CA LEU A 256 -4.37 10.86 -10.63
C LEU A 256 -3.54 9.60 -10.31
N GLY A 257 -2.23 9.78 -10.11
CA GLY A 257 -1.31 8.69 -9.81
C GLY A 257 -1.49 8.10 -8.42
N VAL A 258 -1.68 8.92 -7.39
CA VAL A 258 -1.67 8.45 -5.99
C VAL A 258 -2.77 7.43 -5.70
N CYS A 259 -4.02 7.69 -6.09
CA CYS A 259 -5.14 6.78 -5.81
C CYS A 259 -5.03 5.46 -6.59
N PHE A 260 -4.66 5.55 -7.88
CA PHE A 260 -4.46 4.39 -8.72
C PHE A 260 -3.31 3.53 -8.20
N ILE A 261 -2.16 4.15 -7.92
CA ILE A 261 -0.99 3.45 -7.35
C ILE A 261 -1.32 2.85 -6.00
N TRP A 262 -2.08 3.53 -5.15
CA TRP A 262 -2.50 2.98 -3.86
C TRP A 262 -3.40 1.75 -4.01
N SER A 263 -4.30 1.77 -5.00
CA SER A 263 -5.13 0.61 -5.35
C SER A 263 -4.26 -0.58 -5.78
N ILE A 264 -3.38 -0.36 -6.76
CA ILE A 264 -2.53 -1.43 -7.32
C ILE A 264 -1.55 -1.98 -6.29
N THR A 265 -0.90 -1.13 -5.49
CA THR A 265 0.00 -1.57 -4.42
C THR A 265 -0.74 -2.40 -3.36
N THR A 266 -1.97 -2.03 -3.02
CA THR A 266 -2.80 -2.79 -2.06
C THR A 266 -3.22 -4.15 -2.63
N THR A 267 -3.64 -4.21 -3.90
CA THR A 267 -3.90 -5.48 -4.61
C THR A 267 -2.65 -6.36 -4.63
N THR A 268 -1.50 -5.79 -4.98
CA THR A 268 -0.22 -6.49 -5.07
C THR A 268 0.19 -7.07 -3.72
N VAL A 269 0.10 -6.28 -2.64
CA VAL A 269 0.34 -6.74 -1.26
C VAL A 269 -0.61 -7.86 -0.86
N SER A 270 -1.89 -7.73 -1.22
CA SER A 270 -2.91 -8.70 -0.83
C SER A 270 -2.71 -10.04 -1.53
N ARG A 271 -2.51 -10.03 -2.85
CA ARG A 271 -2.21 -11.24 -3.63
C ARG A 271 -0.95 -11.92 -3.15
N LEU A 272 0.09 -11.12 -2.87
CA LEU A 272 1.32 -11.67 -2.31
C LEU A 272 1.01 -12.43 -1.03
N ILE A 273 0.36 -11.82 -0.03
CA ILE A 273 0.03 -12.47 1.26
C ILE A 273 -0.78 -13.74 1.09
N LEU A 274 -1.82 -13.70 0.25
CA LEU A 274 -2.69 -14.86 0.02
C LEU A 274 -1.91 -16.01 -0.59
N ASP A 275 -1.07 -15.73 -1.60
CA ASP A 275 -0.21 -16.74 -2.21
C ASP A 275 0.77 -17.36 -1.18
N LEU A 276 1.26 -16.59 -0.20
CA LEU A 276 2.15 -17.14 0.84
C LEU A 276 1.46 -18.15 1.74
N ARG A 277 0.17 -17.92 2.00
CA ARG A 277 -0.62 -18.77 2.90
C ARG A 277 -1.18 -19.97 2.16
N LYS A 278 -1.48 -19.82 0.87
CA LYS A 278 -1.89 -20.89 -0.04
C LYS A 278 -0.73 -21.84 -0.35
N ASN A 279 0.44 -21.28 -0.64
CA ASN A 279 1.66 -22.00 -1.00
C ASN A 279 2.77 -21.71 0.04
N PRO A 280 2.66 -22.23 1.28
CA PRO A 280 3.72 -22.07 2.25
C PRO A 280 4.98 -22.75 1.71
N VAL A 281 6.04 -21.97 1.48
CA VAL A 281 7.34 -22.47 1.03
C VAL A 281 7.72 -23.65 1.93
N ALA A 282 7.82 -24.84 1.35
CA ALA A 282 8.27 -26.02 2.07
C ALA A 282 9.59 -25.66 2.74
N ARG A 283 9.70 -25.91 4.05
CA ARG A 283 10.98 -25.73 4.75
C ARG A 283 12.02 -26.47 3.93
N PRO A 284 13.19 -25.88 3.60
CA PRO A 284 14.26 -26.67 3.05
C PRO A 284 14.45 -27.84 4.00
N VAL A 285 14.24 -29.06 3.50
CA VAL A 285 14.59 -30.27 4.22
C VAL A 285 16.04 -30.05 4.60
N VAL A 286 16.30 -29.87 5.89
CA VAL A 286 17.64 -30.03 6.42
C VAL A 286 17.93 -31.47 6.07
N VAL A 287 18.69 -31.68 5.01
CA VAL A 287 19.37 -32.95 4.81
C VAL A 287 20.31 -32.97 5.99
N ASP A 288 19.87 -33.59 7.09
CA ASP A 288 20.77 -34.02 8.14
C ASP A 288 21.86 -34.77 7.39
N ASP A 289 23.11 -34.35 7.60
CA ASP A 289 24.26 -35.00 7.03
C ASP A 289 24.14 -36.50 7.33
N VAL A 290 23.79 -37.28 6.30
CA VAL A 290 23.88 -38.73 6.32
C VAL A 290 25.38 -39.04 6.28
N ASN A 291 26.02 -38.89 7.44
CA ASN A 291 27.35 -39.39 7.72
C ASN A 291 27.58 -39.38 9.24
N ASP A 292 26.86 -40.25 9.94
CA ASP A 292 27.43 -40.87 11.15
C ASP A 292 26.85 -42.28 11.35
N THR A 293 27.24 -43.20 10.48
CA THR A 293 27.22 -44.64 10.76
C THR A 293 28.38 -45.01 11.66
N SER A 294 28.26 -44.68 12.95
CA SER A 294 29.09 -45.18 14.07
C SER A 294 28.64 -44.39 15.31
N TYR A 295 27.98 -44.90 16.35
CA TYR A 295 28.23 -46.05 17.22
C TYR A 295 26.89 -46.42 17.90
N LEU A 296 26.39 -47.65 17.82
CA LEU A 296 26.55 -48.72 18.83
C LEU A 296 26.36 -48.27 20.29
N LYS A 297 25.27 -48.77 20.88
CA LYS A 297 25.12 -49.27 22.27
C LYS A 297 25.46 -48.30 23.42
N LEU A 298 24.42 -47.72 24.03
CA LEU A 298 23.84 -48.08 25.35
C LEU A 298 22.83 -47.00 25.76
#